data_AF-A0A2A2G0Z9-F1
#
_entry.id   AF-A0A2A2G0Z9-F1
#
_cell.length_a   1.000
_cell.length_b   1.000
_cell.length_c   1.000
_cell.angle_alpha   90.00
_cell.angle_beta   90.00
_cell.angle_gamma   90.00
#
_symmetry.space_group_name_H-M   'P 1'
#
loop_
_entity.id
_entity.type
_entity.pdbx_description
1 polymer ?
#
loop_
_entity_poly.entity_id
_entity_poly.type
_entity_poly.pdbx_seq_one_letter_code
_entity_poly.pdbx_strand_id
1 'polypeptide(L)'
;MGRLLLLGMIAGLIAGLLAFGVARVWGEPPVAAAIAIEEAQAAAEHVDDVAVGTEQPAAHTHGGEDELVSRPTQAGIGLFTGMIVFATALGGVFALVYAWAHGRLSDLSPLATAGAIAVLGYVSVTLVPGLKYAANPPAVGSPETIGMRTGLYFLMLAISIAGMV
;
A
#
# COMPACT_ATOMS: atom_id res chain seq x y z
N MET A 1 -3.88 -0.67 -30.44
CA MET A 1 -4.16 -0.54 -28.99
C MET A 1 -3.72 -1.77 -28.19
N GLY A 2 -4.15 -2.99 -28.54
CA GLY A 2 -3.83 -4.21 -27.77
C GLY A 2 -2.33 -4.47 -27.52
N ARG A 3 -1.46 -4.22 -28.52
CA ARG A 3 0.00 -4.37 -28.34
C ARG A 3 0.59 -3.42 -27.30
N LEU A 4 0.13 -2.16 -27.25
CA LEU A 4 0.60 -1.18 -26.27
C LEU A 4 0.15 -1.56 -24.86
N LEU A 5 -1.11 -1.98 -24.71
CA LEU A 5 -1.65 -2.45 -23.43
C LEU A 5 -0.86 -3.65 -22.92
N LEU A 6 -0.60 -4.65 -23.76
CA LEU A 6 0.20 -5.82 -23.39
C LEU A 6 1.61 -5.43 -22.93
N LEU A 7 2.28 -4.52 -23.66
CA LEU A 7 3.61 -4.05 -23.27
C LEU A 7 3.58 -3.27 -21.95
N GLY A 8 2.55 -2.46 -21.71
CA GLY A 8 2.34 -1.78 -20.43
C GLY A 8 2.16 -2.76 -19.28
N MET A 9 1.32 -3.79 -19.47
CA MET A 9 1.11 -4.84 -18.47
C MET A 9 2.40 -5.62 -18.19
N ILE A 10 3.19 -5.95 -19.21
CA ILE A 10 4.50 -6.61 -19.03
C ILE A 10 5.48 -5.69 -18.28
N ALA A 11 5.53 -4.40 -18.60
CA ALA A 11 6.35 -3.44 -17.87
C ALA A 11 5.93 -3.35 -16.39
N GLY A 12 4.61 -3.32 -16.14
CA GLY A 12 4.04 -3.37 -14.79
C GLY A 12 4.39 -4.65 -14.04
N LEU A 13 4.34 -5.81 -14.70
CA LEU A 13 4.74 -7.10 -14.13
C LEU A 13 6.21 -7.08 -13.70
N ILE A 14 7.11 -6.59 -14.56
CA ILE A 14 8.54 -6.47 -14.25
C ILE A 14 8.75 -5.53 -13.06
N ALA A 15 8.08 -4.38 -13.05
CA ALA A 15 8.12 -3.44 -11.93
C ALA A 15 7.60 -4.10 -10.64
N GLY A 16 6.53 -4.89 -10.71
CA GLY A 16 5.97 -5.64 -9.59
C GLY A 16 6.93 -6.68 -9.02
N LEU A 17 7.68 -7.38 -9.86
CA LEU A 17 8.72 -8.33 -9.42
C LEU A 17 9.85 -7.61 -8.66
N LEU A 18 10.31 -6.47 -9.18
CA LEU A 18 11.33 -5.65 -8.52
C LEU A 18 10.80 -5.09 -7.19
N ALA A 19 9.58 -4.54 -7.19
CA ALA A 19 8.94 -3.99 -6.00
C ALA A 19 8.68 -5.07 -4.95
N PHE A 20 8.29 -6.29 -5.34
CA PHE A 20 8.16 -7.43 -4.44
C PHE A 20 9.49 -7.78 -3.79
N GLY A 21 10.58 -7.83 -4.58
CA GLY A 21 11.91 -8.05 -4.03
C GLY A 21 12.27 -7.01 -2.97
N VAL A 22 11.95 -5.73 -3.24
CA VAL A 22 12.18 -4.66 -2.28
C VAL A 22 11.32 -4.81 -1.02
N ALA A 23 10.02 -5.04 -1.19
CA ALA A 23 9.08 -5.23 -0.08
C ALA A 23 9.48 -6.42 0.78
N ARG A 24 9.91 -7.54 0.18
CA ARG A 24 10.24 -8.75 0.90
C ARG A 24 11.55 -8.66 1.68
N VAL A 25 12.54 -7.95 1.15
CA VAL A 25 13.89 -7.83 1.75
C VAL A 25 13.97 -6.68 2.74
N TRP A 26 13.39 -5.51 2.43
CA TRP A 26 13.49 -4.33 3.27
C TRP A 26 12.17 -3.92 3.94
N GLY A 27 11.02 -4.28 3.37
CA GLY A 27 9.70 -3.92 3.91
C GLY A 27 9.21 -4.86 5.01
N GLU A 28 9.33 -6.16 4.83
CA GLU A 28 8.84 -7.17 5.79
C GLU A 28 9.57 -7.18 7.14
N PRO A 29 10.92 -7.07 7.21
CA PRO A 29 11.60 -7.11 8.50
C PRO A 29 11.10 -6.08 9.55
N PRO A 30 10.92 -4.77 9.23
CA PRO A 30 10.39 -3.82 10.20
C PRO A 30 8.91 -4.10 10.57
N VAL A 31 8.10 -4.63 9.65
CA VAL A 31 6.72 -5.03 9.94
C VAL A 31 6.70 -6.20 10.94
N ALA A 32 7.53 -7.22 10.72
CA ALA A 32 7.66 -8.35 11.64
C ALA A 32 8.15 -7.92 13.02
N ALA A 33 9.11 -7.00 13.08
CA ALA A 33 9.60 -6.46 14.35
C ALA A 33 8.52 -5.70 15.13
N ALA A 34 7.72 -4.88 14.44
CA ALA A 34 6.63 -4.13 15.08
C ALA A 34 5.56 -5.06 15.65
N ILE A 35 5.19 -6.12 14.92
CA ILE A 35 4.21 -7.12 15.38
C ILE A 35 4.74 -7.88 16.61
N ALA A 36 6.00 -8.31 16.59
CA ALA A 36 6.59 -9.01 17.74
C ALA A 36 6.60 -8.15 19.02
N ILE A 37 6.77 -6.83 18.88
CA ILE A 37 6.66 -5.88 20.00
C ILE A 37 5.22 -5.82 20.51
N GLU A 38 4.24 -5.70 19.60
CA GLU A 38 2.81 -5.66 19.93
C GLU A 38 2.35 -6.92 20.67
N GLU A 39 2.73 -8.11 20.16
CA GLU A 39 2.42 -9.40 20.78
C GLU A 39 3.05 -9.54 22.19
N ALA A 40 4.28 -9.05 22.37
CA ALA A 40 4.94 -9.07 23.67
C ALA A 40 4.27 -8.13 24.68
N GLN A 41 3.78 -6.96 24.25
CA GLN A 41 3.03 -6.04 25.11
C GLN A 41 1.69 -6.64 25.52
N ALA A 42 0.94 -7.23 24.58
CA ALA A 42 -0.32 -7.90 24.87
C ALA A 42 -0.13 -9.08 25.86
N ALA A 43 0.96 -9.85 25.71
CA ALA A 43 1.28 -10.93 26.64
C ALA A 43 1.61 -10.44 28.05
N ALA A 44 2.23 -9.26 28.20
CA ALA A 44 2.55 -8.67 29.51
C ALA A 44 1.30 -8.11 30.22
N GLU A 45 0.40 -7.44 29.49
CA GLU A 45 -0.87 -6.93 30.04
C GLU A 45 -1.76 -8.06 30.57
N HIS A 46 -1.77 -9.23 29.90
CA HIS A 46 -2.49 -10.41 30.38
C HIS A 46 -1.93 -11.04 31.66
N VAL A 47 -0.66 -10.78 32.03
CA VAL A 47 -0.09 -11.31 33.28
C VAL A 47 -0.50 -10.46 34.49
N ASP A 48 -0.67 -9.15 34.32
CA ASP A 48 -1.10 -8.24 35.40
C ASP A 48 -2.60 -8.39 35.74
N ASP A 49 -3.46 -8.74 34.77
CA ASP A 49 -4.89 -9.02 35.02
C ASP A 49 -5.14 -10.32 35.81
N VAL A 50 -4.21 -11.28 35.80
CA VAL A 50 -4.34 -12.53 36.58
C VAL A 50 -3.99 -12.31 38.07
N ALA A 51 -3.27 -11.23 38.40
CA ALA A 51 -2.88 -10.91 39.78
C ALA A 51 -3.96 -10.13 40.56
N VAL A 52 -4.91 -9.49 39.88
CA VAL A 52 -6.02 -8.74 40.49
C VAL A 52 -7.32 -9.41 40.06
N GLY A 53 -7.93 -10.20 40.95
CA GLY A 53 -9.12 -11.01 40.67
C GLY A 53 -10.41 -10.21 40.40
N THR A 54 -10.40 -9.37 39.38
CA THR A 54 -11.56 -8.66 38.85
C THR A 54 -11.98 -9.32 37.54
N GLU A 55 -13.07 -10.08 37.58
CA GLU A 55 -13.71 -10.67 36.41
C GLU A 55 -14.27 -9.57 35.49
N GLN A 56 -13.46 -9.12 34.53
CA GLN A 56 -13.96 -8.41 33.36
C GLN A 56 -13.00 -8.65 32.18
N PRO A 57 -13.26 -9.62 31.29
CA PRO A 57 -12.41 -9.85 30.14
C PRO A 57 -12.78 -8.85 29.05
N ALA A 58 -12.33 -7.61 29.19
CA ALA A 58 -12.15 -6.73 28.02
C ALA A 58 -10.76 -7.01 27.45
N ALA A 59 -10.53 -8.27 27.05
CA ALA A 59 -9.36 -8.64 26.29
C ALA A 59 -9.43 -7.89 24.96
N HIS A 60 -8.61 -6.86 24.80
CA HIS A 60 -8.32 -6.30 23.48
C HIS A 60 -7.36 -7.25 22.75
N THR A 61 -7.83 -8.46 22.49
CA THR A 61 -7.19 -9.38 21.58
C THR A 61 -7.32 -8.81 20.16
N HIS A 62 -6.20 -8.40 19.57
CA HIS A 62 -6.09 -8.29 18.12
C HIS A 62 -6.25 -9.65 17.39
N GLY A 63 -6.58 -10.72 18.13
CA GLY A 63 -6.96 -12.05 17.63
C GLY A 63 -8.39 -12.48 18.00
N GLY A 64 -9.33 -11.54 18.20
CA GLY A 64 -10.76 -11.85 18.41
C GLY A 64 -11.55 -12.15 17.12
N GLU A 65 -10.94 -11.91 15.97
CA GLU A 65 -11.37 -12.44 14.69
C GLU A 65 -10.21 -13.35 14.25
N ASP A 66 -10.44 -14.66 14.11
CA ASP A 66 -9.42 -15.58 13.59
C ASP A 66 -8.75 -14.93 12.37
N GLU A 67 -7.42 -14.79 12.38
CA GLU A 67 -6.69 -14.25 11.22
C GLU A 67 -7.17 -15.00 9.97
N LEU A 68 -7.95 -14.32 9.11
CA LEU A 68 -8.53 -14.95 7.91
C LEU A 68 -7.45 -15.59 7.02
N VAL A 69 -6.24 -15.05 7.11
CA VAL A 69 -5.04 -15.52 6.40
C VAL A 69 -3.85 -15.43 7.34
N SER A 70 -3.08 -16.51 7.46
CA SER A 70 -1.92 -16.54 8.37
C SER A 70 -0.81 -15.56 7.97
N ARG A 71 -0.10 -15.00 8.96
CA ARG A 71 1.06 -14.10 8.75
C ARG A 71 2.10 -14.61 7.72
N PRO A 72 2.54 -15.90 7.72
CA PRO A 72 3.47 -16.39 6.71
C PRO A 72 2.91 -16.33 5.28
N THR A 73 1.58 -16.51 5.14
CA THR A 73 0.91 -16.39 3.84
C THR A 73 0.85 -14.93 3.39
N GLN A 74 0.52 -14.00 4.31
CA GLN A 74 0.47 -12.56 4.04
C GLN A 74 1.84 -12.04 3.56
N ALA A 75 2.92 -12.31 4.32
CA ALA A 75 4.29 -11.87 4.02
C ALA A 75 4.94 -12.62 2.83
N GLY A 76 4.38 -13.76 2.45
CA GLY A 76 4.89 -14.63 1.39
C GLY A 76 4.10 -14.49 0.10
N ILE A 77 3.30 -15.52 -0.21
CA ILE A 77 2.58 -15.62 -1.48
C ILE A 77 1.48 -14.57 -1.63
N GLY A 78 0.90 -14.09 -0.53
CA GLY A 78 -0.08 -13.02 -0.50
C GLY A 78 0.53 -11.70 -1.00
N LEU A 79 1.62 -11.26 -0.38
CA LEU A 79 2.38 -10.08 -0.81
C LEU A 79 2.84 -10.19 -2.26
N PHE A 80 3.37 -11.34 -2.66
CA PHE A 80 3.78 -11.59 -4.05
C PHE A 80 2.61 -11.40 -5.02
N THR A 81 1.49 -12.07 -4.75
CA THR A 81 0.31 -12.04 -5.62
C THR A 81 -0.25 -10.62 -5.71
N GLY A 82 -0.42 -9.95 -4.57
CA GLY A 82 -0.93 -8.59 -4.51
C GLY A 82 -0.07 -7.62 -5.30
N MET A 83 1.26 -7.67 -5.12
CA MET A 83 2.19 -6.79 -5.82
C MET A 83 2.17 -7.02 -7.33
N ILE A 84 2.18 -8.28 -7.76
CA ILE A 84 2.21 -8.64 -9.19
C ILE A 84 0.93 -8.21 -9.89
N VAL A 85 -0.23 -8.54 -9.31
CA VAL A 85 -1.53 -8.19 -9.91
C VAL A 85 -1.70 -6.68 -9.96
N PHE A 86 -1.42 -5.99 -8.86
CA PHE A 86 -1.53 -4.54 -8.78
C PHE A 86 -0.62 -3.83 -9.78
N ALA A 87 0.68 -4.17 -9.80
CA ALA A 87 1.65 -3.51 -10.67
C ALA A 87 1.37 -3.79 -12.16
N THR A 88 0.94 -5.00 -12.51
CA THR A 88 0.52 -5.36 -13.87
C THR A 88 -0.68 -4.51 -14.31
N ALA A 89 -1.71 -4.39 -13.46
CA ALA A 89 -2.87 -3.56 -13.75
C ALA A 89 -2.48 -2.08 -13.90
N LEU A 90 -1.61 -1.57 -13.01
CA LEU A 90 -1.12 -0.20 -13.06
C LEU A 90 -0.32 0.09 -14.33
N GLY A 91 0.53 -0.84 -14.79
CA GLY A 91 1.23 -0.73 -16.07
C GLY A 91 0.27 -0.72 -17.28
N GLY A 92 -0.84 -1.47 -17.18
CA GLY A 92 -1.93 -1.40 -18.15
C GLY A 92 -2.59 -0.01 -18.18
N VAL A 93 -2.98 0.52 -17.02
CA VAL A 93 -3.54 1.89 -16.90
C VAL A 93 -2.58 2.92 -17.45
N PHE A 94 -1.29 2.83 -17.12
CA PHE A 94 -0.24 3.70 -17.66
C PHE A 94 -0.22 3.68 -19.19
N ALA A 95 -0.27 2.50 -19.81
CA ALA A 95 -0.30 2.38 -21.27
C ALA A 95 -1.59 2.97 -21.90
N LEU A 96 -2.74 2.86 -21.23
CA LEU A 96 -3.99 3.48 -21.68
C LEU A 96 -3.89 5.01 -21.64
N VAL A 97 -3.39 5.57 -20.54
CA VAL A 97 -3.16 7.01 -20.38
C VAL A 97 -2.16 7.52 -21.42
N TYR A 98 -1.05 6.80 -21.62
CA TYR A 98 -0.05 7.13 -22.64
C TYR A 98 -0.65 7.16 -24.05
N ALA A 99 -1.40 6.12 -24.44
CA ALA A 99 -2.01 6.04 -25.76
C ALA A 99 -3.07 7.14 -26.00
N TRP A 100 -3.72 7.61 -24.93
CA TRP A 100 -4.62 8.74 -25.00
C TRP A 100 -3.87 10.09 -25.05
N ALA A 101 -2.84 10.29 -24.24
CA ALA A 101 -2.15 11.57 -24.13
C ALA A 101 -1.19 11.86 -25.29
N HIS A 102 -0.48 10.85 -25.80
CA HIS A 102 0.58 11.03 -26.78
C HIS A 102 0.04 11.59 -28.11
N GLY A 103 0.65 12.70 -28.56
CA GLY A 103 0.23 13.43 -29.76
C GLY A 103 -1.08 14.23 -29.61
N ARG A 104 -1.71 14.24 -28.43
CA ARG A 104 -2.92 15.04 -28.15
C ARG A 104 -2.66 16.24 -27.25
N LEU A 105 -1.83 16.08 -26.23
CA LEU A 105 -1.64 17.09 -25.19
C LEU A 105 -0.40 17.96 -25.40
N SER A 106 0.58 17.49 -26.17
CA SER A 106 1.83 18.22 -26.43
C SER A 106 2.62 17.58 -27.58
N ASP A 107 3.58 18.34 -28.11
CA ASP A 107 4.56 17.89 -29.13
C ASP A 107 5.76 17.14 -28.50
N LEU A 108 5.61 16.63 -27.27
CA LEU A 108 6.67 15.89 -26.60
C LEU A 108 7.00 14.59 -27.36
N SER A 109 8.29 14.24 -27.34
CA SER A 109 8.73 12.95 -27.85
C SER A 109 8.05 11.79 -27.10
N PRO A 110 8.00 10.57 -27.69
CA PRO A 110 7.43 9.40 -27.03
C PRO A 110 7.98 9.17 -25.61
N LEU A 111 9.31 9.27 -25.46
CA LEU A 111 9.96 9.09 -24.16
C LEU A 111 9.61 10.21 -23.18
N ALA A 112 9.60 11.46 -23.63
CA ALA A 112 9.24 12.60 -22.78
C ALA A 112 7.77 12.54 -22.33
N THR A 113 6.86 12.12 -23.21
CA THR A 113 5.45 11.91 -22.87
C THR A 113 5.30 10.83 -21.79
N ALA A 114 5.96 9.68 -21.97
CA ALA A 114 5.94 8.60 -20.99
C ALA A 114 6.53 9.03 -19.64
N GLY A 115 7.66 9.73 -19.66
CA GLY A 115 8.29 10.27 -18.46
C GLY A 115 7.41 11.28 -17.72
N ALA A 116 6.77 12.19 -18.45
CA ALA A 116 5.85 13.17 -17.87
C ALA A 116 4.66 12.49 -17.17
N ILE A 117 4.03 11.51 -17.83
CA ILE A 117 2.92 10.74 -17.23
C ILE A 117 3.39 10.00 -15.98
N ALA A 118 4.58 9.40 -16.01
CA ALA A 118 5.11 8.65 -14.87
C ALA A 118 5.36 9.58 -13.67
N VAL A 119 6.00 10.74 -13.90
CA VAL A 119 6.29 11.74 -12.86
C VAL A 119 5.00 12.32 -12.30
N LEU A 120 4.09 12.78 -13.15
CA LEU A 120 2.82 13.37 -12.72
C LEU A 120 1.96 12.36 -11.96
N GLY A 121 1.87 11.12 -12.45
CA GLY A 121 1.18 10.04 -11.77
C GLY A 121 1.78 9.71 -10.40
N TYR A 122 3.11 9.59 -10.31
CA TYR A 122 3.81 9.36 -9.04
C TYR A 122 3.59 10.50 -8.05
N VAL A 123 3.72 11.75 -8.52
CA VAL A 123 3.56 12.93 -7.65
C VAL A 123 2.14 13.01 -7.10
N SER A 124 1.14 12.85 -7.96
CA SER A 124 -0.27 13.01 -7.58
C SER A 124 -0.82 11.86 -6.75
N VAL A 125 -0.43 10.62 -7.03
CA VAL A 125 -1.01 9.43 -6.37
C VAL A 125 -0.18 8.97 -5.18
N THR A 126 1.14 9.20 -5.19
CA THR A 126 2.04 8.64 -4.17
C THR A 126 2.72 9.73 -3.33
N LEU A 127 3.44 10.65 -3.96
CA LEU A 127 4.30 11.59 -3.23
C LEU A 127 3.47 12.56 -2.37
N VAL A 128 2.51 13.27 -2.96
CA VAL A 128 1.73 14.29 -2.24
C VAL A 128 0.86 13.67 -1.14
N PRO A 129 0.07 12.60 -1.37
CA PRO A 129 -0.66 11.94 -0.30
C PRO A 129 0.26 11.36 0.77
N GLY A 130 1.38 10.74 0.38
CA GLY A 130 2.34 10.12 1.30
C GLY A 130 3.09 11.12 2.18
N LEU A 131 3.34 12.34 1.69
CA LEU A 131 3.91 13.43 2.49
C LEU A 131 2.94 13.92 3.57
N LYS A 132 1.64 13.96 3.25
CA LYS A 132 0.62 14.43 4.20
C LYS A 132 0.16 13.35 5.18
N TYR A 133 0.00 12.13 4.68
CA TYR A 133 -0.56 10.98 5.37
C TYR A 133 0.33 9.75 5.14
N ALA A 134 1.52 9.76 5.75
CA ALA A 134 2.42 8.62 5.73
C ALA A 134 1.77 7.38 6.37
N ALA A 135 2.15 6.20 5.89
CA ALA A 135 1.66 4.95 6.46
C ALA A 135 2.13 4.80 7.92
N ASN A 136 1.20 4.52 8.82
CA ASN A 136 1.54 4.20 10.21
C ASN A 136 2.15 2.80 10.26
N PRO A 137 3.28 2.60 10.95
CA PRO A 137 3.75 1.26 11.30
C PRO A 137 2.70 0.48 12.10
N PRO A 138 2.77 -0.87 12.13
CA PRO A 138 1.99 -1.68 13.06
C PRO A 138 2.14 -1.16 14.50
N ALA A 139 1.13 -1.39 15.34
CA ALA A 139 1.02 -0.90 16.72
C ALA A 139 0.89 0.63 16.96
N VAL A 140 1.06 1.51 15.95
CA VAL A 140 1.03 2.98 16.16
C VAL A 140 -0.36 3.61 15.95
N GLY A 141 -1.26 2.93 15.25
CA GLY A 141 -2.58 3.46 14.90
C GLY A 141 -3.65 3.23 15.97
N SER A 142 -4.51 4.24 16.23
CA SER A 142 -5.71 4.06 17.06
C SER A 142 -6.91 3.56 16.21
N PRO A 143 -7.62 2.49 16.63
CA PRO A 143 -8.81 1.97 15.96
C PRO A 143 -9.92 3.00 15.75
N GLU A 144 -10.14 3.85 16.75
CA GLU A 144 -11.20 4.87 16.78
C GLU A 144 -11.06 5.88 15.64
N THR A 145 -9.84 6.08 15.13
CA THR A 145 -9.55 7.07 14.08
C THR A 145 -9.41 6.46 12.69
N ILE A 146 -9.46 5.13 12.53
CA ILE A 146 -9.16 4.45 11.24
C ILE A 146 -10.07 4.95 10.11
N GLY A 147 -11.38 5.05 10.37
CA GLY A 147 -12.34 5.52 9.37
C GLY A 147 -12.07 6.95 8.93
N MET A 148 -11.85 7.85 9.89
CA MET A 148 -11.55 9.26 9.62
C MET A 148 -10.25 9.42 8.84
N ARG A 149 -9.15 8.78 9.24
CA ARG A 149 -7.87 8.88 8.54
C ARG A 149 -7.94 8.33 7.12
N THR A 150 -8.66 7.22 6.92
CA THR A 150 -8.90 6.64 5.59
C THR A 150 -9.68 7.60 4.70
N GLY A 151 -10.75 8.22 5.23
CA GLY A 151 -11.52 9.23 4.50
C GLY A 151 -10.68 10.45 4.11
N LEU A 152 -9.86 10.95 5.04
CA LEU A 152 -8.94 12.07 4.79
C LEU A 152 -7.86 11.73 3.76
N TYR A 153 -7.35 10.50 3.77
CA TYR A 153 -6.39 10.02 2.77
C TYR A 153 -7.02 10.02 1.37
N PHE A 154 -8.24 9.49 1.21
CA PHE A 154 -8.94 9.52 -0.08
C PHE A 154 -9.28 10.94 -0.54
N LEU A 155 -9.67 11.82 0.38
CA LEU A 155 -9.90 13.23 0.07
C LEU A 155 -8.61 13.90 -0.44
N MET A 156 -7.47 13.65 0.21
CA MET A 156 -6.17 14.16 -0.22
C MET A 156 -5.77 13.61 -1.59
N LEU A 157 -6.01 12.32 -1.85
CA LEU A 157 -5.77 11.72 -3.16
C LEU A 157 -6.61 12.40 -4.24
N ALA A 158 -7.90 12.65 -3.98
CA ALA A 158 -8.77 13.38 -4.90
C ALA A 158 -8.28 14.82 -5.14
N ILE A 159 -7.92 15.56 -4.08
CA ILE A 159 -7.37 16.92 -4.20
C ILE A 159 -6.06 16.93 -4.99
N SER A 160 -5.18 15.96 -4.74
CA SER A 160 -3.88 15.89 -5.40
C SER A 160 -4.00 15.56 -6.88
N ILE A 161 -4.94 14.71 -7.27
CA ILE A 161 -5.23 14.43 -8.68
C ILE A 161 -5.90 15.65 -9.33
N ALA A 162 -6.84 16.30 -8.65
CA ALA A 162 -7.52 17.48 -9.17
C ALA A 162 -6.55 18.65 -9.39
N GLY A 163 -5.60 18.89 -8.47
CA GLY A 163 -4.61 19.95 -8.59
C GLY A 163 -3.48 19.69 -9.60
N MET A 164 -3.39 18.47 -10.14
CA MET A 164 -2.46 18.14 -11.22
C MET A 164 -2.97 18.62 -12.60
N VAL A 165 -4.29 18.78 -12.75
CA VAL A 165 -4.98 19.23 -13.97
C VAL A 165 -5.06 20.75 -13.99
#